data_AF-A0A376FC93-F1
#
_entry.id   AF-A0A376FC93-F1
#
_cell.length_a   1.000
_cell.length_b   1.000
_cell.length_c   1.000
_cell.angle_alpha   90.00
_cell.angle_beta   90.00
_cell.angle_gamma   90.00
#
_symmetry.space_group_name_H-M   'P 1'
#
loop_
_entity.id
_entity.type
_entity.pdbx_description
1 polymer ?
#
loop_
_entity_poly.entity_id
_entity_poly.type
_entity_poly.pdbx_seq_one_letter_code
_entity_poly.pdbx_strand_id
1 'polypeptide(L)' 'MIELTPKDMVQSLIDAGYTQSQIAEATGVAQSSICRLLTGVHTDPRISTVRALENMLRTVGESKKA' A
#
# COMPACT_ATOMS: atom_id res chain seq x y z
N MET A 1 -8.46 2.31 14.31
CA MET A 1 -8.41 1.70 12.97
C MET A 1 -8.05 2.84 12.03
N ILE A 2 -7.01 2.71 11.20
CA ILE A 2 -6.68 3.77 10.24
C ILE A 2 -7.77 3.72 9.16
N GLU A 3 -8.60 4.77 9.04
CA GLU A 3 -9.68 4.89 8.04
C GLU A 3 -9.14 5.20 6.64
N LEU A 4 -8.13 4.46 6.18
CA LEU A 4 -7.59 4.62 4.82
C LEU A 4 -8.13 3.51 3.93
N THR A 5 -8.54 3.88 2.72
CA THR A 5 -8.82 2.88 1.69
C THR A 5 -7.50 2.26 1.20
N PRO A 6 -7.52 1.07 0.59
CA PRO A 6 -6.32 0.48 0.01
C PRO A 6 -5.63 1.40 -1.01
N LYS A 7 -6.39 2.22 -1.73
CA LYS A 7 -5.84 3.25 -2.62
C LYS A 7 -5.05 4.29 -1.82
N ASP A 8 -5.61 4.81 -0.74
CA ASP A 8 -4.96 5.84 0.08
C ASP A 8 -3.70 5.30 0.77
N MET A 9 -3.69 4.01 1.16
CA MET A 9 -2.50 3.35 1.70
C MET A 9 -1.38 3.33 0.66
N VAL A 10 -1.67 2.91 -0.58
CA VAL A 10 -0.67 2.91 -1.67
C VAL A 10 -0.21 4.32 -1.98
N GLN A 11 -1.13 5.29 -2.06
CA GLN A 11 -0.79 6.68 -2.32
C GLN A 11 0.15 7.23 -1.24
N SER A 12 -0.13 6.96 0.04
CA SER A 12 0.71 7.38 1.16
C SER A 12 2.13 6.80 1.09
N LEU A 13 2.27 5.56 0.61
CA LEU A 13 3.58 4.94 0.39
C LEU A 13 4.33 5.61 -0.77
N ILE A 14 3.64 5.97 -1.85
CA ILE A 14 4.22 6.71 -2.97
C ILE A 14 4.67 8.10 -2.53
N ASP A 15 3.84 8.80 -1.77
CA ASP A 15 4.16 10.12 -1.22
C ASP A 15 5.33 10.06 -0.22
N ALA A 16 5.56 8.90 0.39
CA ALA A 16 6.73 8.61 1.21
C ALA A 16 8.00 8.26 0.40
N GLY A 17 7.93 8.24 -0.94
CA GLY A 17 9.05 8.04 -1.85
C GLY A 17 9.21 6.61 -2.37
N TYR A 18 8.27 5.70 -2.08
CA TYR A 18 8.32 4.33 -2.59
C TYR A 18 7.74 4.21 -4.00
N THR A 19 8.42 3.46 -4.85
CA THR A 19 7.88 3.08 -6.17
C THR A 19 6.88 1.91 -6.05
N GLN A 20 6.00 1.75 -7.04
CA GLN A 20 5.07 0.62 -7.06
C GLN A 20 5.78 -0.75 -7.04
N SER A 21 6.97 -0.85 -7.66
CA SER A 21 7.78 -2.08 -7.65
C SER A 21 8.33 -2.38 -6.26
N GLN A 22 8.81 -1.37 -5.52
CA GLN A 22 9.28 -1.55 -4.15
C GLN A 22 8.14 -1.92 -3.19
N ILE A 23 6.96 -1.34 -3.38
CA ILE A 23 5.76 -1.73 -2.62
C ILE A 23 5.40 -3.18 -2.93
N ALA A 24 5.46 -3.61 -4.19
CA ALA A 24 5.17 -4.97 -4.59
C ALA A 24 6.12 -5.98 -3.93
N GLU A 25 7.42 -5.68 -3.95
CA GLU A 25 8.45 -6.49 -3.33
C GLU A 25 8.26 -6.58 -1.80
N ALA A 26 8.02 -5.45 -1.14
CA ALA A 26 7.87 -5.40 0.31
C ALA A 26 6.58 -6.07 0.83
N THR A 27 5.49 -6.02 0.04
CA THR A 27 4.18 -6.53 0.47
C THR A 27 3.84 -7.91 -0.09
N GLY A 28 4.58 -8.40 -1.09
CA GLY A 28 4.23 -9.59 -1.86
C GLY A 28 2.98 -9.41 -2.75
N VAL A 29 2.43 -8.20 -2.84
CA VAL A 29 1.29 -7.89 -3.71
C VAL A 29 1.83 -7.62 -5.11
N ALA A 30 1.26 -8.25 -6.13
CA ALA A 30 1.69 -8.02 -7.51
C ALA A 30 1.60 -6.52 -7.89
N GLN A 31 2.62 -6.00 -8.57
CA GLN A 31 2.64 -4.59 -9.02
C GLN A 31 1.44 -4.23 -9.89
N SER A 32 0.92 -5.16 -10.70
CA SER A 32 -0.32 -4.95 -11.47
C SER A 32 -1.55 -4.72 -10.58
N SER A 33 -1.60 -5.33 -9.40
CA SER A 33 -2.67 -5.10 -8.42
C SER A 33 -2.52 -3.73 -7.76
N ILE A 34 -1.30 -3.29 -7.46
CA ILE A 34 -1.01 -1.94 -6.95
C ILE A 34 -1.45 -0.88 -7.97
N CYS A 35 -1.10 -1.06 -9.25
CA CYS A 35 -1.54 -0.19 -10.33
C CYS A 35 -3.08 -0.12 -10.44
N ARG A 36 -3.77 -1.27 -10.33
CA ARG A 36 -5.25 -1.32 -10.33
C ARG A 36 -5.88 -0.60 -9.14
N LEU A 37 -5.26 -0.65 -7.96
CA LEU A 37 -5.72 0.09 -6.78
C LEU A 37 -5.61 1.61 -6.98
N LEU A 38 -4.49 2.08 -7.55
CA LEU A 38 -4.27 3.50 -7.82
C LEU A 38 -5.24 4.07 -8.86
N THR A 39 -5.46 3.30 -9.93
CA THR A 39 -6.34 3.71 -11.05
C THR A 39 -7.82 3.59 -10.72
N GLY A 40 -8.19 2.96 -9.59
CA GLY A 40 -9.59 2.77 -9.18
C GLY A 40 -10.34 1.71 -10.00
N VAL A 41 -9.65 0.95 -10.86
CA VAL A 41 -10.24 -0.13 -11.67
C VAL A 41 -10.60 -1.34 -10.81
N HIS A 42 -9.97 -1.50 -9.65
CA HIS A 42 -10.28 -2.58 -8.69
C HIS A 42 -10.48 -2.01 -7.29
N THR A 43 -11.74 -1.91 -6.88
CA THR A 43 -12.17 -1.25 -5.64
C THR A 43 -12.21 -2.17 -4.43
N ASP A 44 -12.14 -3.50 -4.61
CA ASP A 44 -12.25 -4.47 -3.53
C ASP A 44 -11.12 -5.53 -3.56
N PRO A 45 -9.92 -5.19 -3.08
CA PRO A 45 -8.82 -6.15 -2.98
C PRO A 45 -9.08 -7.18 -1.87
N ARG A 46 -8.45 -8.35 -1.99
CA ARG A 46 -8.48 -9.37 -0.93
C ARG A 46 -8.00 -8.78 0.39
N ILE A 47 -8.59 -9.22 1.51
CA ILE A 47 -8.17 -8.81 2.87
C ILE A 47 -6.66 -8.99 3.10
N SER A 48 -6.05 -10.02 2.52
CA SER A 48 -4.60 -10.24 2.60
C SER A 48 -3.79 -9.09 1.99
N THR A 49 -4.25 -8.53 0.86
CA THR A 49 -3.64 -7.35 0.24
C THR A 49 -3.79 -6.11 1.12
N VAL A 50 -4.97 -5.89 1.70
CA VAL A 50 -5.21 -4.77 2.63
C VAL A 50 -4.26 -4.86 3.83
N ARG A 51 -4.16 -6.03 4.46
CA ARG A 51 -3.26 -6.24 5.61
C ARG A 51 -1.79 -6.06 5.27
N ALA A 52 -1.36 -6.51 4.09
CA ALA A 52 0.04 -6.34 3.65
C ALA A 52 0.39 -4.85 3.47
N LEU A 53 -0.51 -4.08 2.85
CA LEU A 53 -0.34 -2.63 2.68
C LEU A 53 -0.37 -1.89 4.03
N GLU A 54 -1.30 -2.25 4.93
CA GLU A 54 -1.39 -1.65 6.26
C GLU A 54 -0.12 -1.89 7.08
N ASN A 55 0.41 -3.12 7.06
CA ASN A 55 1.64 -3.46 7.77
C ASN A 55 2.84 -2.65 7.25
N MET A 56 3.00 -2.55 5.92
CA MET A 56 4.07 -1.75 5.33
C MET A 56 3.93 -0.26 5.72
N LEU A 57 2.72 0.29 5.63
CA LEU A 57 2.45 1.68 5.99
C LEU A 57 2.80 1.96 7.46
N ARG A 58 2.49 1.02 8.36
CA ARG A 58 2.86 1.12 9.77
C ARG A 58 4.37 1.14 9.97
N THR A 59 5.11 0.24 9.34
CA THR A 59 6.58 0.19 9.41
C THR A 59 7.23 1.48 8.90
N VAL A 60 6.72 2.05 7.81
CA VAL A 60 7.20 3.33 7.28
C VAL A 60 6.88 4.48 8.24
N GLY A 61 5.69 4.49 8.83
CA GLY A 61 5.27 5.50 9.81
C GLY A 61 6.07 5.45 11.12
N GLU A 62 6.43 4.25 11.59
CA GLU A 62 7.30 4.05 12.75
C GLU A 62 8.73 4.49 12.47
N SER A 63 9.25 4.21 11.26
CA SER A 63 10.60 4.62 10.85
C SER A 63 10.79 6.13 10.76
N LYS A 64 9.71 6.91 10.52
CA LYS A 64 9.75 8.39 10.50
C LYS A 64 9.67 9.03 11.90
N LYS A 65 9.34 8.26 12.94
CA LYS A 65 9.23 8.75 14.33
C LYS A 65 10.50 8.54 15.17
N ALA A 66 11.51 7.87 14.62
CA ALA A 66 12.81 7.64 15.26
C ALA A 66 13.81 8.75 14.92
#